data_AF-A0A933YGW2-F1
#
_entry.id   AF-A0A933YGW2-F1
#
_cell.length_a   1.000
_cell.length_b   1.000
_cell.length_c   1.000
_cell.angle_alpha   90.00
_cell.angle_beta   90.00
_cell.angle_gamma   90.00
#
_symmetry.space_group_name_H-M   'P 1'
#
loop_
_entity.id
_entity.type
_entity.pdbx_description
1 polymer ?
#
loop_
_entity_poly.entity_id
_entity_poly.type
_entity_poly.pdbx_seq_one_letter_code
_entity_poly.pdbx_strand_id
1 'polypeptide(L)' 'MPQKILKTGNSLAVVVPADFIKNIGAKAGDSVRVFPKPEKGEVLYKFSGAMQLPLSENFLSRKKTRKTNLRG' A
#
# COMPACT_ATOMS: atom_id res chain seq x y z
N MET A 1 -8.22 14.66 9.17
CA MET A 1 -9.09 13.72 9.91
C MET A 1 -8.45 13.40 11.25
N PRO A 2 -9.00 13.87 12.39
CA PRO A 2 -8.55 13.45 13.70
C PRO A 2 -8.92 11.98 13.95
N GLN A 3 -8.05 11.22 14.62
CA GLN A 3 -8.28 9.82 15.00
C GLN A 3 -8.13 9.67 16.51
N LYS A 4 -8.94 8.77 17.10
CA LYS A 4 -8.82 8.43 18.52
C LYS A 4 -7.74 7.38 18.71
N ILE A 5 -7.08 7.44 19.87
CA ILE A 5 -6.18 6.38 20.33
C ILE A 5 -7.03 5.26 20.95
N LEU A 6 -6.73 4.03 20.58
CA LEU A 6 -7.41 2.82 21.04
C LEU A 6 -6.47 1.98 21.91
N LYS A 7 -7.01 1.30 22.92
CA LYS A 7 -6.25 0.34 23.73
C LYS A 7 -6.13 -0.99 22.98
N THR A 8 -4.91 -1.52 22.87
CA THR A 8 -4.62 -2.82 22.25
C THR A 8 -3.68 -3.62 23.16
N GLY A 9 -4.20 -4.65 23.83
CA GLY A 9 -3.45 -5.39 24.85
C GLY A 9 -2.83 -4.45 25.90
N ASN A 10 -1.50 -4.49 26.01
CA ASN A 10 -0.70 -3.65 26.91
C ASN A 10 -0.18 -2.37 26.25
N SER A 11 -0.77 -1.94 25.13
CA SER A 11 -0.29 -0.81 24.32
C SER A 11 -1.44 0.02 23.77
N LEU A 12 -1.08 1.06 23.02
CA LEU A 12 -2.01 1.98 22.37
C LEU A 12 -1.80 1.93 20.85
N ALA A 13 -2.87 2.13 20.10
CA ALA A 13 -2.84 2.16 18.64
C ALA A 13 -3.68 3.32 18.09
N VAL A 14 -3.32 3.77 16.89
CA VAL A 14 -4.11 4.71 16.08
C VAL A 14 -4.46 4.02 14.78
N VAL A 15 -5.70 4.18 14.34
CA VAL A 15 -6.16 3.59 13.08
C VAL A 15 -5.58 4.39 11.91
N VAL A 16 -4.91 3.69 11.01
CA VAL A 16 -4.47 4.25 9.74
C VAL A 16 -5.62 4.16 8.74
N PRO A 17 -5.98 5.24 8.03
CA PRO A 17 -7.08 5.21 7.06
C PRO A 17 -6.91 4.11 6.00
N ALA A 18 -7.99 3.39 5.72
CA ALA A 18 -7.99 2.26 4.79
C ALA A 18 -7.54 2.67 3.37
N ASP A 19 -7.96 3.85 2.90
CA ASP A 19 -7.60 4.33 1.57
C ASP A 19 -6.10 4.60 1.44
N PHE A 20 -5.47 5.11 2.51
CA PHE A 20 -4.02 5.26 2.54
C PHE A 20 -3.33 3.90 2.40
N ILE A 21 -3.71 2.93 3.23
CA ILE A 21 -3.14 1.57 3.23
C ILE A 21 -3.28 0.91 1.85
N LYS A 22 -4.45 1.02 1.22
CA LYS A 22 -4.71 0.51 -0.14
C LYS A 22 -3.81 1.19 -1.17
N ASN A 23 -3.72 2.52 -1.13
CA ASN A 23 -2.94 3.30 -2.09
C ASN A 23 -1.44 2.99 -2.03
N ILE A 24 -0.92 2.68 -0.83
CA ILE A 24 0.47 2.26 -0.65
C ILE A 24 0.65 0.75 -0.70
N GLY A 25 -0.36 -0.03 -1.10
CA GLY A 25 -0.27 -1.49 -1.22
C GLY A 25 0.18 -2.22 0.06
N ALA A 26 0.00 -1.63 1.24
CA ALA A 26 0.37 -2.26 2.51
C ALA A 26 -0.76 -3.17 3.00
N LYS A 27 -0.42 -4.15 3.83
CA LYS A 27 -1.37 -5.08 4.44
C LYS A 27 -1.06 -5.36 5.89
N ALA A 28 -2.04 -5.94 6.59
CA ALA A 28 -1.83 -6.43 7.95
C ALA A 28 -0.70 -7.49 7.97
N GLY A 29 0.18 -7.38 8.96
CA GLY A 29 1.36 -8.23 9.09
C GLY A 29 2.63 -7.68 8.42
N ASP A 30 2.52 -6.62 7.61
CA ASP A 30 3.71 -5.97 7.06
C ASP A 30 4.50 -5.25 8.15
N SER A 31 5.83 -5.37 8.08
CA SER A 31 6.74 -4.64 8.97
C SER A 31 6.76 -3.15 8.63
N VAL A 32 6.66 -2.30 9.65
CA VAL A 32 6.71 -0.84 9.52
C VAL A 32 7.85 -0.30 10.37
N ARG A 33 8.65 0.62 9.82
CA ARG A 33 9.67 1.33 10.62
C ARG A 33 9.03 2.50 11.34
N VAL A 34 9.27 2.62 12.64
CA VAL A 34 8.68 3.63 13.51
C VAL A 34 9.77 4.55 14.03
N PHE A 35 9.57 5.87 13.89
CA PHE A 35 10.49 6.90 14.37
C PHE A 35 9.73 7.86 15.29
N PRO A 36 9.72 7.61 16.61
CA PRO A 36 9.11 8.51 17.58
C PRO A 36 9.89 9.81 17.70
N LYS A 37 9.19 10.93 17.88
CA LYS A 37 9.74 12.25 18.22
C LYS A 37 8.96 12.83 19.40
N PRO A 38 9.20 12.33 20.63
CA PRO A 38 8.39 12.66 21.80
C PRO A 38 8.35 14.16 22.10
N GLU A 39 9.47 14.85 21.87
CA GLU A 39 9.61 16.29 22.06
C GLU A 39 8.68 17.13 21.17
N LYS A 40 8.20 16.55 20.07
CA LYS A 40 7.24 17.17 19.14
C LYS A 40 5.84 16.59 19.27
N GLY A 41 5.64 15.55 20.07
CA GLY A 41 4.39 14.78 20.11
C GLY A 41 4.09 14.07 18.77
N GLU A 42 5.12 13.74 17.99
CA GLU A 42 4.99 13.15 16.65
C GLU A 42 5.51 11.71 16.61
N VAL A 43 4.96 10.90 15.72
CA VAL A 43 5.52 9.60 15.35
C VAL A 43 5.48 9.47 13.83
N LEU A 44 6.64 9.21 13.22
CA LEU A 44 6.74 8.97 11.79
C LEU A 44 6.77 7.46 11.50
N TYR A 45 5.86 7.01 10.63
CA TYR A 45 5.78 5.62 10.17
C TYR A 45 6.26 5.53 8.72
N LYS A 46 7.21 4.63 8.45
CA LYS A 46 7.68 4.35 7.09
C LYS A 46 7.27 2.92 6.70
N PHE A 47 6.27 2.85 5.83
CA PHE A 47 5.76 1.61 5.24
C PHE A 47 6.62 1.19 4.04
N SER A 48 6.78 -0.12 3.83
CA SER A 48 7.54 -0.69 2.71
C SER A 48 6.79 -0.67 1.37
N GLY A 49 5.46 -0.61 1.37
CA GLY A 49 4.61 -0.74 0.17
C GLY A 49 4.62 0.45 -0.81
N ALA A 50 5.43 1.48 -0.58
CA ALA A 50 5.41 2.75 -1.34
C ALA A 50 5.86 2.66 -2.82
N MET A 51 5.90 1.48 -3.43
CA MET A 51 6.35 1.27 -4.81
C MET A 51 5.43 0.31 -5.57
N GLN A 52 4.19 0.69 -5.86
CA GLN A 52 3.66 0.34 -7.17
C GLN A 52 4.15 1.39 -8.15
N LEU A 53 5.08 1.00 -9.03
CA LEU A 53 5.30 1.75 -10.26
C LEU A 53 3.95 1.80 -10.99
N PRO A 54 3.48 2.98 -11.45
CA PRO A 54 2.32 3.00 -12.33
C PRO A 54 2.63 2.08 -13.51
N LEU A 55 1.78 1.08 -13.73
CA LEU A 55 1.85 0.27 -14.95
C LEU A 55 1.66 1.24 -16.10
N SER A 56 2.73 1.57 -16.82
CA SER A 56 2.57 2.33 -18.05
C SER A 56 1.70 1.50 -18.99
N GLU A 57 0.74 2.15 -19.66
CA GLU A 57 -0.28 1.50 -20.50
C GLU A 57 0.31 0.56 -21.57
N ASN A 58 1.60 0.72 -21.86
CA ASN A 58 2.38 -0.04 -22.82
C ASN A 58 2.59 -1.54 -22.45
N PHE A 59 2.41 -1.93 -21.18
CA PHE A 59 2.64 -3.33 -20.75
C PHE A 59 1.50 -4.30 -21.10
N LEU A 60 0.30 -3.80 -21.45
CA LEU A 60 -0.88 -4.64 -21.71
C LEU A 60 -1.13 -4.95 -23.19
N SER A 61 -0.20 -4.65 -24.10
CA SER A 61 -0.35 -5.00 -25.53
C SER A 61 -0.16 -6.51 -25.77
N ARG A 62 -1.15 -7.30 -25.37
CA ARG A 62 -1.25 -8.72 -25.74
C ARG A 62 -1.59 -8.77 -27.23
N LYS A 63 -0.57 -8.79 -28.09
CA LYS A 63 -0.71 -8.97 -29.54
C LYS A 63 -1.40 -10.31 -29.79
N LYS A 64 -2.71 -10.26 -30.02
CA LYS A 64 -3.54 -11.42 -30.34
C LYS A 64 -3.17 -11.89 -31.74
N THR A 65 -2.21 -12.80 -31.87
CA THR A 65 -1.88 -13.44 -33.14
C THR A 65 -3.11 -14.23 -33.61
N ARG A 66 -3.91 -13.65 -34.51
CA ARG A 66 -4.93 -14.40 -35.26
C ARG A 66 -4.17 -15.37 -36.17
N LYS A 67 -4.12 -16.66 -35.80
CA LYS A 67 -3.85 -17.73 -36.76
C LYS A 67 -5.06 -17.83 -37.69
N THR A 68 -4.98 -17.28 -38.88
CA THR A 68 -5.88 -17.62 -39.98
C THR A 68 -5.44 -18.96 -40.55
N ASN A 69 -6.21 -20.01 -40.27
CA ASN A 69 -6.12 -21.25 -41.02
C ASN A 69 -6.76 -21.01 -42.40
N LEU A 70 -5.94 -20.90 -43.44
CA LEU A 70 -6.39 -21.11 -44.81
C LEU A 70 -6.54 -22.63 -45.01
N ARG A 71 -7.79 -23.07 -45.18
CA ARG A 71 -8.15 -24.41 -45.66
C ARG A 71 -8.91 -24.22 -46.97
N GLY A 72 -8.59 -25.07 -47.95
CA GLY A 72 -9.39 -25.30 -49.16
C GLY A 72 -8.85 -24.59 -50.36
#